data_AF-A0A1V1PAX9-F1
#
_entry.id   AF-A0A1V1PAX9-F1
#
_cell.length_a   1.000
_cell.length_b   1.000
_cell.length_c   1.000
_cell.angle_alpha   90.00
_cell.angle_beta   90.00
_cell.angle_gamma   90.00
#
_symmetry.space_group_name_H-M   'P 1'
#
loop_
_entity.id
_entity.type
_entity.pdbx_description
1 polymer ?
#
loop_
_entity_poly.entity_id
_entity_poly.type
_entity_poly.pdbx_seq_one_letter_code
_entity_poly.pdbx_strand_id
1 'polypeptide(L)'
;MLFSQQPGDIMSVISEVMIEGNKAFQQNNFFKAHDYFTTALERDSKNAIIYSNLGVCCIEMKQWQRAFDLFQIGYELAPNHPAINTNLSQAYRLIGRMPDAVYHVKKVISFSPDSSVAHSNLLLYLNYCPNISSKDLFVYHQQWGDLFPFKPKHQLYYPNYPDPDRPLRVAYISPDFRGHSVGYFIEPALTNYNSREFEIYCYAQIFNPDNTTRIFQQHVHTFRQIQNLNDQTLACQIQKDGIDILIDLAGHTSNSRLRVMTYQPAPIQISYLGYPTTVGLKHVDYRLTDAMIDPEGMSDKWHTEKLVRLDPTFFCFQPLGNRIPVSPLPGLQKKKSVLVDFIIHQRFQK
;
A
#
# COMPACT_ATOMS: atom_id res chain seq x y z
N MET A 1 -13.04 -35.35 -41.49
CA MET A 1 -14.08 -34.55 -40.81
C MET A 1 -13.39 -33.40 -40.11
N LEU A 2 -13.30 -32.25 -40.79
CA LEU A 2 -12.91 -30.97 -40.18
C LEU A 2 -14.20 -30.23 -39.91
N PHE A 3 -14.71 -30.31 -38.68
CA PHE A 3 -15.80 -29.43 -38.27
C PHE A 3 -15.20 -28.04 -38.10
N SER A 4 -15.48 -27.15 -39.04
CA SER A 4 -15.26 -25.72 -38.85
C SER A 4 -16.19 -25.27 -37.72
N GLN A 5 -15.65 -25.15 -36.50
CA GLN A 5 -16.39 -24.50 -35.42
C GLN A 5 -16.72 -23.08 -35.87
N GLN A 6 -18.00 -22.71 -35.80
CA GLN A 6 -18.43 -21.38 -36.18
C GLN A 6 -17.77 -20.35 -35.23
N PRO A 7 -17.47 -19.12 -35.68
CA PRO A 7 -16.81 -18.11 -34.86
C PRO A 7 -17.50 -17.83 -33.51
N GLY A 8 -18.82 -18.03 -33.43
CA GLY A 8 -19.59 -17.90 -32.20
C GLY A 8 -19.34 -19.01 -31.17
N ASP A 9 -18.97 -20.21 -31.61
CA ASP A 9 -18.72 -21.38 -30.76
C ASP A 9 -17.30 -21.32 -30.16
N ILE A 10 -16.32 -20.78 -30.89
CA ILE A 10 -14.96 -20.58 -30.38
C ILE A 10 -14.95 -19.50 -29.28
N MET A 11 -15.70 -18.40 -29.48
CA MET A 11 -15.80 -17.32 -28.50
C MET A 11 -16.50 -17.76 -27.20
N SER A 12 -17.52 -18.63 -27.28
CA SER A 12 -18.15 -19.19 -26.08
C SER A 12 -17.18 -20.08 -25.31
N VAL A 13 -16.44 -20.99 -25.97
CA VAL A 13 -15.51 -21.88 -25.24
C VAL A 13 -14.29 -21.13 -24.68
N ILE A 14 -13.79 -20.07 -25.35
CA ILE A 14 -12.74 -19.21 -24.76
C ILE A 14 -13.26 -18.53 -23.48
N SER A 15 -14.50 -18.02 -23.52
CA SER A 15 -15.10 -17.36 -22.37
C SER A 15 -15.23 -18.30 -21.17
N GLU A 16 -15.62 -19.56 -21.39
CA GLU A 16 -15.72 -20.58 -20.34
C GLU A 16 -14.36 -20.90 -19.70
N VAL A 17 -13.33 -21.13 -20.52
CA VAL A 17 -11.97 -21.43 -20.04
C VAL A 17 -11.40 -20.25 -19.25
N MET A 18 -11.66 -19.02 -19.70
CA MET A 18 -11.26 -17.80 -18.99
C MET A 18 -11.98 -17.67 -17.63
N ILE A 19 -13.26 -18.02 -17.55
CA ILE A 19 -14.02 -18.01 -16.30
C ILE A 19 -13.45 -19.03 -15.30
N GLU A 20 -13.17 -20.26 -15.74
CA GLU A 20 -12.56 -21.27 -14.87
C GLU A 20 -11.12 -20.89 -14.44
N GLY A 21 -10.36 -20.25 -15.33
CA GLY A 21 -9.07 -19.65 -15.00
C GLY A 21 -9.17 -18.60 -13.90
N ASN A 22 -10.12 -17.67 -14.03
CA ASN A 22 -10.37 -16.63 -13.01
C ASN A 22 -10.81 -17.25 -11.67
N LYS A 23 -11.66 -18.27 -11.71
CA LYS A 23 -12.11 -18.99 -10.51
C LYS A 23 -10.96 -19.71 -9.81
N ALA A 24 -10.09 -20.39 -10.56
CA ALA A 24 -8.89 -21.02 -10.01
C ALA A 24 -7.94 -19.97 -9.40
N PHE A 25 -7.82 -18.80 -10.03
CA PHE A 25 -7.02 -17.70 -9.52
C PHE A 25 -7.56 -17.18 -8.18
N GLN A 26 -8.88 -16.97 -8.07
CA GLN A 26 -9.54 -16.57 -6.82
C GLN A 26 -9.37 -17.58 -5.68
N GLN A 27 -9.14 -18.85 -6.01
CA GLN A 27 -8.83 -19.92 -5.06
C GLN A 27 -7.34 -20.02 -4.71
N ASN A 28 -6.52 -19.04 -5.15
CA ASN A 28 -5.06 -19.02 -5.05
C ASN A 28 -4.36 -20.22 -5.72
N ASN A 29 -5.04 -20.91 -6.64
CA ASN A 29 -4.46 -21.99 -7.43
C ASN A 29 -3.88 -21.43 -8.74
N PHE A 30 -2.76 -20.73 -8.60
CA PHE A 30 -2.14 -19.99 -9.70
C PHE A 30 -1.61 -20.88 -10.83
N PHE A 31 -1.17 -22.10 -10.52
CA PHE A 31 -0.77 -23.09 -11.52
C PHE A 31 -1.96 -23.52 -12.39
N LYS A 32 -3.07 -23.90 -11.75
CA LYS A 32 -4.28 -24.29 -12.48
C LYS A 32 -4.87 -23.13 -13.27
N ALA A 33 -4.86 -21.91 -12.71
CA ALA A 33 -5.27 -20.72 -13.43
C ALA A 33 -4.40 -20.47 -14.67
N HIS A 34 -3.08 -20.61 -14.53
CA HIS A 34 -2.14 -20.51 -15.64
C HIS A 34 -2.41 -21.56 -16.74
N ASP A 35 -2.72 -22.80 -16.39
CA ASP A 35 -3.04 -23.85 -17.38
C ASP A 35 -4.31 -23.53 -18.16
N TYR A 36 -5.35 -23.04 -17.49
CA TYR A 36 -6.56 -22.57 -18.17
C TYR A 36 -6.27 -21.41 -19.12
N PHE A 37 -5.53 -20.39 -18.67
CA PHE A 37 -5.20 -19.26 -19.54
C PHE A 37 -4.26 -19.65 -20.70
N THR A 38 -3.40 -20.66 -20.51
CA THR A 38 -2.58 -21.22 -21.61
C THR A 38 -3.47 -21.90 -22.65
N THR A 39 -4.46 -22.68 -22.21
CA THR A 39 -5.46 -23.30 -23.09
C THR A 39 -6.29 -22.25 -23.84
N ALA A 40 -6.63 -21.13 -23.18
CA ALA A 40 -7.31 -20.01 -23.83
C ALA A 40 -6.40 -19.35 -24.89
N LEU A 41 -5.10 -19.22 -24.61
CA LEU A 41 -4.13 -18.62 -25.53
C LEU A 41 -3.93 -19.45 -26.80
N GLU A 42 -3.94 -20.77 -26.70
CA GLU A 42 -3.88 -21.67 -27.86
C GLU A 42 -5.04 -21.47 -28.84
N ARG A 43 -6.17 -20.96 -28.35
CA ARG A 43 -7.39 -20.71 -29.15
C ARG A 43 -7.47 -19.29 -29.69
N ASP A 44 -6.93 -18.32 -28.96
CA ASP A 44 -6.86 -16.91 -29.38
C ASP A 44 -5.55 -16.26 -28.96
N SER A 45 -4.54 -16.40 -29.82
CA SER A 45 -3.20 -15.85 -29.61
C SER A 45 -3.11 -14.34 -29.80
N LYS A 46 -4.20 -13.66 -30.21
CA LYS A 46 -4.23 -12.20 -30.40
C LYS A 46 -4.95 -11.49 -29.27
N ASN A 47 -5.40 -12.22 -28.25
CA ASN A 47 -6.10 -11.64 -27.10
C ASN A 47 -5.14 -11.11 -26.05
N ALA A 48 -4.99 -9.79 -25.99
CA ALA A 48 -4.11 -9.12 -25.03
C ALA A 48 -4.47 -9.40 -23.56
N ILE A 49 -5.73 -9.70 -23.25
CA ILE A 49 -6.19 -9.99 -21.88
C ILE A 49 -5.69 -11.35 -21.40
N ILE A 50 -5.55 -12.34 -22.29
CA ILE A 50 -5.04 -13.66 -21.92
C ILE A 50 -3.58 -13.56 -21.47
N TYR A 51 -2.75 -12.83 -22.21
CA TYR A 51 -1.37 -12.53 -21.81
C TYR A 51 -1.30 -11.80 -20.48
N SER A 52 -2.20 -10.83 -20.26
CA SER A 52 -2.33 -10.14 -18.99
C SER A 52 -2.67 -11.10 -17.84
N ASN A 53 -3.61 -12.01 -18.02
CA ASN A 53 -3.98 -12.98 -16.99
C ASN A 53 -2.86 -13.98 -16.69
N LEU A 54 -2.16 -14.48 -17.73
CA LEU A 54 -0.97 -15.31 -17.55
C LEU A 54 0.14 -14.58 -16.79
N GLY A 55 0.40 -13.32 -17.14
CA GLY A 55 1.40 -12.50 -16.48
C GLY A 55 1.10 -12.29 -14.99
N VAL A 56 -0.17 -12.08 -14.63
CA VAL A 56 -0.59 -11.98 -13.22
C VAL A 56 -0.34 -13.31 -12.48
N CYS A 57 -0.66 -14.46 -13.08
CA CYS A 57 -0.29 -15.77 -12.50
C CYS A 57 1.22 -15.89 -12.29
N CYS A 58 2.04 -15.42 -13.25
CA CYS A 58 3.50 -15.43 -13.12
C CYS A 58 4.00 -14.51 -11.98
N ILE A 59 3.35 -13.37 -11.71
CA ILE A 59 3.67 -12.54 -10.54
C ILE A 59 3.47 -13.33 -9.24
N GLU A 60 2.32 -13.97 -9.08
CA GLU A 60 1.99 -14.74 -7.88
C GLU A 60 2.93 -15.95 -7.69
N MET A 61 3.36 -16.56 -8.81
CA MET A 61 4.38 -17.61 -8.83
C MET A 61 5.83 -17.08 -8.70
N LYS A 62 6.02 -15.77 -8.50
CA LYS A 62 7.33 -15.09 -8.38
C LYS A 62 8.23 -15.21 -9.61
N GLN A 63 7.65 -15.46 -10.79
CA GLN A 63 8.32 -15.51 -12.08
C GLN A 63 8.28 -14.12 -12.74
N TRP A 64 8.95 -13.13 -12.12
CA TRP A 64 8.79 -11.72 -12.48
C TRP A 64 9.23 -11.38 -13.91
N GLN A 65 10.32 -12.00 -14.39
CA GLN A 65 10.78 -11.80 -15.77
C GLN A 65 9.75 -12.33 -16.78
N ARG A 66 9.23 -13.54 -16.55
CA ARG A 66 8.19 -14.12 -17.42
C ARG A 66 6.90 -13.30 -17.42
N ALA A 67 6.51 -12.77 -16.26
CA ALA A 67 5.38 -11.85 -16.17
C ALA A 67 5.61 -10.60 -17.03
N PHE A 68 6.79 -10.00 -16.95
CA PHE A 68 7.18 -8.86 -17.79
C PHE A 68 7.08 -9.18 -19.28
N ASP A 69 7.65 -10.30 -19.73
CA ASP A 69 7.63 -10.69 -21.14
C ASP A 69 6.19 -10.88 -21.66
N LEU A 70 5.32 -11.50 -20.85
CA LEU A 70 3.90 -11.68 -21.18
C LEU A 70 3.16 -10.34 -21.26
N PHE A 71 3.39 -9.42 -20.31
CA PHE A 71 2.76 -8.10 -20.35
C PHE A 71 3.24 -7.25 -21.51
N GLN A 72 4.50 -7.39 -21.95
CA GLN A 72 4.99 -6.73 -23.15
C GLN A 72 4.23 -7.19 -24.40
N ILE A 73 4.03 -8.49 -24.57
CA ILE A 73 3.22 -9.01 -25.69
C ILE A 73 1.78 -8.47 -25.62
N GLY A 74 1.16 -8.49 -24.43
CA GLY A 74 -0.16 -7.90 -24.24
C GLY A 74 -0.19 -6.40 -24.60
N TYR A 75 0.87 -5.66 -24.25
CA TYR A 75 1.00 -4.23 -24.56
C TYR A 75 1.19 -3.98 -26.07
N GLU A 76 1.95 -4.81 -26.78
CA GLU A 76 2.07 -4.72 -28.24
C GLU A 76 0.72 -4.92 -28.95
N LEU A 77 -0.12 -5.84 -28.42
CA LEU A 77 -1.45 -6.11 -28.96
C LEU A 77 -2.47 -5.00 -28.63
N ALA A 78 -2.37 -4.38 -27.45
CA ALA A 78 -3.33 -3.36 -27.00
C ALA A 78 -2.67 -2.27 -26.13
N PRO A 79 -1.88 -1.35 -26.73
CA PRO A 79 -1.01 -0.41 -25.99
C PRO A 79 -1.78 0.63 -25.16
N ASN A 80 -3.04 0.90 -25.50
CA ASN A 80 -3.90 1.86 -24.79
C ASN A 80 -4.88 1.19 -23.81
N HIS A 81 -4.75 -0.12 -23.56
CA HIS A 81 -5.64 -0.80 -22.62
C HIS A 81 -5.25 -0.48 -21.15
N PRO A 82 -6.16 0.03 -20.31
CA PRO A 82 -5.85 0.42 -18.93
C PRO A 82 -5.29 -0.71 -18.08
N ALA A 83 -5.92 -1.90 -18.10
CA ALA A 83 -5.46 -3.04 -17.29
C ALA A 83 -4.05 -3.52 -17.67
N ILE A 84 -3.68 -3.43 -18.95
CA ILE A 84 -2.36 -3.86 -19.44
C ILE A 84 -1.30 -2.87 -18.99
N ASN A 85 -1.56 -1.57 -19.11
CA ASN A 85 -0.65 -0.55 -18.58
C ASN A 85 -0.50 -0.64 -17.05
N THR A 86 -1.58 -0.94 -16.33
CA THR A 86 -1.52 -1.21 -14.88
C THR A 86 -0.59 -2.39 -14.57
N ASN A 87 -0.78 -3.51 -15.25
CA ASN A 87 0.02 -4.72 -15.01
C ASN A 87 1.47 -4.56 -15.45
N LEU A 88 1.72 -3.89 -16.57
CA LEU A 88 3.07 -3.61 -17.04
C LEU A 88 3.80 -2.65 -16.09
N SER A 89 3.11 -1.64 -15.54
CA SER A 89 3.70 -0.78 -14.51
C SER A 89 4.11 -1.56 -13.25
N GLN A 90 3.32 -2.54 -12.83
CA GLN A 90 3.66 -3.42 -11.71
C GLN A 90 4.85 -4.32 -12.03
N ALA A 91 4.94 -4.86 -13.25
CA ALA A 91 6.08 -5.69 -13.65
C ALA A 91 7.38 -4.88 -13.68
N TYR A 92 7.36 -3.67 -14.27
CA TYR A 92 8.50 -2.75 -14.24
C TYR A 92 8.95 -2.43 -12.81
N ARG A 93 8.01 -2.21 -11.89
CA ARG A 93 8.30 -2.04 -10.47
C ARG A 93 9.00 -3.26 -9.87
N LEU A 94 8.50 -4.47 -10.15
CA LEU A 94 9.07 -5.71 -9.60
C LEU A 94 10.49 -6.00 -10.10
N ILE A 95 10.82 -5.59 -11.33
CA ILE A 95 12.18 -5.72 -11.88
C ILE A 95 13.07 -4.49 -11.61
N GLY A 96 12.62 -3.54 -10.79
CA GLY A 96 13.40 -2.37 -10.35
C GLY A 96 13.50 -1.22 -11.37
N ARG A 97 12.75 -1.27 -12.46
CA ARG A 97 12.74 -0.28 -13.54
C ARG A 97 11.73 0.84 -13.25
N MET A 98 11.98 1.61 -12.20
CA MET A 98 11.02 2.59 -11.67
C MET A 98 10.61 3.71 -12.63
N PRO A 99 11.51 4.30 -13.45
CA PRO A 99 11.11 5.31 -14.44
C PRO A 99 10.07 4.79 -15.46
N ASP A 100 10.22 3.54 -15.91
CA ASP A 100 9.28 2.89 -16.82
C ASP A 100 7.95 2.59 -16.12
N ALA A 101 8.00 2.15 -14.86
CA ALA A 101 6.80 1.97 -14.04
C ALA A 101 6.00 3.27 -13.93
N VAL A 102 6.66 4.39 -13.63
CA VAL A 102 6.04 5.73 -13.57
C VAL A 102 5.42 6.12 -14.90
N TYR A 103 6.10 5.87 -16.04
CA TYR A 103 5.55 6.15 -17.37
C TYR A 103 4.21 5.44 -17.60
N HIS A 104 4.14 4.14 -17.31
CA HIS A 104 2.91 3.36 -17.50
C HIS A 104 1.81 3.75 -16.51
N VAL A 105 2.13 4.06 -15.25
CA VAL A 105 1.12 4.57 -14.31
C VAL A 105 0.54 5.92 -14.79
N LYS A 106 1.37 6.83 -15.30
CA LYS A 106 0.89 8.10 -15.87
C LYS A 106 -0.05 7.90 -17.06
N LYS A 107 0.19 6.88 -17.90
CA LYS A 107 -0.77 6.48 -18.94
C LYS A 107 -2.09 6.04 -18.34
N VAL A 108 -2.09 5.18 -17.32
CA VAL A 108 -3.32 4.74 -16.65
C VAL A 108 -4.11 5.95 -16.12
N ILE A 109 -3.44 6.91 -15.48
CA ILE A 109 -4.08 8.14 -14.99
C ILE A 109 -4.68 8.97 -16.14
N SER A 110 -4.02 9.03 -17.30
CA SER A 110 -4.56 9.75 -18.47
C SER A 110 -5.87 9.16 -19.00
N PHE A 111 -6.08 7.85 -18.83
CA PHE A 111 -7.32 7.15 -19.22
C PHE A 111 -8.36 7.13 -18.10
N SER A 112 -7.93 7.14 -16.84
CA SER A 112 -8.80 7.09 -15.65
C SER A 112 -8.31 8.09 -14.60
N PRO A 113 -8.59 9.40 -14.79
CA PRO A 113 -8.06 10.46 -13.94
C PRO A 113 -8.48 10.37 -12.47
N ASP A 114 -9.57 9.65 -12.19
CA ASP A 114 -10.16 9.43 -10.87
C ASP A 114 -9.65 8.17 -10.14
N SER A 115 -8.77 7.38 -10.78
CA SER A 115 -8.24 6.14 -10.22
C SER A 115 -7.32 6.39 -9.03
N SER A 116 -7.87 6.21 -7.82
CA SER A 116 -7.11 6.36 -6.56
C SER A 116 -5.91 5.44 -6.48
N VAL A 117 -6.05 4.20 -6.97
CA VAL A 117 -4.97 3.20 -6.98
C VAL A 117 -3.84 3.65 -7.91
N ALA A 118 -4.14 4.18 -9.09
CA ALA A 118 -3.11 4.66 -10.01
C ALA A 118 -2.36 5.86 -9.43
N HIS A 119 -3.05 6.81 -8.81
CA HIS A 119 -2.42 7.94 -8.13
C HIS A 119 -1.52 7.51 -6.97
N SER A 120 -2.00 6.63 -6.07
CA SER A 120 -1.17 6.12 -4.99
C SER A 120 0.06 5.34 -5.50
N ASN A 121 -0.11 4.53 -6.55
CA ASN A 121 1.01 3.85 -7.19
C ASN A 121 2.03 4.86 -7.76
N LEU A 122 1.58 5.93 -8.42
CA LEU A 122 2.48 6.97 -8.92
C LEU A 122 3.33 7.55 -7.78
N LEU A 123 2.67 7.99 -6.72
CA LEU A 123 3.33 8.62 -5.56
C LEU A 123 4.27 7.66 -4.86
N LEU A 124 3.87 6.41 -4.67
CA LEU A 124 4.76 5.36 -4.17
C LEU A 124 5.96 5.14 -5.09
N TYR A 125 5.79 5.04 -6.41
CA TYR A 125 6.87 4.71 -7.33
C TYR A 125 7.89 5.84 -7.44
N LEU A 126 7.44 7.08 -7.34
CA LEU A 126 8.31 8.26 -7.36
C LEU A 126 9.33 8.24 -6.21
N ASN A 127 9.00 7.68 -5.04
CA ASN A 127 9.95 7.54 -3.92
C ASN A 127 11.18 6.68 -4.26
N TYR A 128 11.08 5.84 -5.29
CA TYR A 128 12.17 4.96 -5.72
C TYR A 128 12.84 5.44 -7.02
N CYS A 129 12.45 6.59 -7.55
CA CYS A 129 13.10 7.16 -8.72
C CYS A 129 14.39 7.89 -8.31
N PRO A 130 15.57 7.52 -8.84
CA PRO A 130 16.85 8.08 -8.38
C PRO A 130 17.03 9.57 -8.72
N ASN A 131 16.28 10.08 -9.72
CA ASN A 131 16.45 11.43 -10.26
C ASN A 131 15.33 12.39 -9.84
N ILE A 132 14.53 12.05 -8.83
CA ILE A 132 13.51 12.98 -8.31
C ILE A 132 14.05 13.76 -7.11
N SER A 133 13.88 15.08 -7.14
CA SER A 133 14.21 15.91 -5.97
C SER A 133 13.10 15.82 -4.92
N SER A 134 13.42 16.07 -3.64
CA SER A 134 12.40 16.16 -2.58
C SER A 134 11.33 17.21 -2.88
N LYS A 135 11.71 18.30 -3.56
CA LYS A 135 10.78 19.34 -4.03
C LYS A 135 9.78 18.78 -5.04
N ASP A 136 10.26 18.09 -6.06
CA ASP A 136 9.39 17.55 -7.12
C ASP A 136 8.50 16.46 -6.54
N LEU A 137 9.05 15.59 -5.69
CA LEU A 137 8.28 14.58 -4.97
C LEU A 137 7.14 15.21 -4.16
N PHE A 138 7.43 16.27 -3.39
CA PHE A 138 6.42 17.02 -2.65
C PHE A 138 5.36 17.63 -3.56
N VAL A 139 5.76 18.23 -4.70
CA VAL A 139 4.81 18.82 -5.66
C VAL A 139 3.85 17.76 -6.21
N TYR A 140 4.30 16.55 -6.53
CA TYR A 140 3.40 15.48 -6.97
C TYR A 140 2.38 15.09 -5.90
N HIS A 141 2.82 14.99 -4.63
CA HIS A 141 1.91 14.68 -3.51
C HIS A 141 0.90 15.79 -3.28
N GLN A 142 1.35 17.05 -3.31
CA GLN A 142 0.49 18.21 -3.16
C GLN A 142 -0.55 18.30 -4.28
N GLN A 143 -0.15 18.08 -5.54
CA GLN A 143 -1.06 18.08 -6.69
C GLN A 143 -2.16 17.03 -6.55
N TRP A 144 -1.82 15.84 -6.04
CA TRP A 144 -2.82 14.82 -5.74
C TRP A 144 -3.77 15.25 -4.62
N GLY A 145 -3.24 15.84 -3.55
CA GLY A 145 -4.07 16.32 -2.45
C GLY A 145 -5.00 17.47 -2.83
N ASP A 146 -4.58 18.32 -3.76
CA ASP A 146 -5.39 19.43 -4.30
C ASP A 146 -6.60 18.97 -5.13
N LEU A 147 -6.67 17.68 -5.49
CA LEU A 147 -7.87 17.09 -6.10
C LEU A 147 -9.07 17.01 -5.12
N PHE A 148 -8.81 17.13 -3.82
CA PHE A 148 -9.84 16.96 -2.78
C PHE A 148 -10.19 18.31 -2.14
N PRO A 149 -11.47 18.72 -2.14
CA PRO A 149 -11.89 19.94 -1.45
C PRO A 149 -11.53 19.89 0.04
N PHE A 150 -10.91 20.95 0.53
CA PHE A 150 -10.55 21.10 1.94
C PHE A 150 -11.54 22.02 2.66
N LYS A 151 -11.98 21.60 3.84
CA LYS A 151 -12.79 22.44 4.74
C LYS A 151 -12.01 22.75 6.02
N PRO A 152 -11.88 24.03 6.41
CA PRO A 152 -11.32 24.38 7.70
C PRO A 152 -12.07 23.69 8.85
N LYS A 153 -11.34 23.21 9.87
CA LYS A 153 -11.90 22.43 10.98
C LYS A 153 -13.04 23.14 11.73
N HIS A 154 -13.01 24.47 11.84
CA HIS A 154 -14.08 25.27 12.47
C HIS A 154 -15.42 25.22 11.73
N GLN A 155 -15.45 24.72 10.49
CA GLN A 155 -16.67 24.52 9.69
C GLN A 155 -17.19 23.09 9.77
N LEU A 156 -16.51 22.22 10.52
CA LEU A 156 -16.86 20.82 10.67
C LEU A 156 -17.49 20.58 12.03
N TYR A 157 -18.44 19.66 12.07
CA TYR A 157 -19.03 19.17 13.29
C TYR A 157 -18.34 17.87 13.71
N TYR A 158 -17.94 17.81 14.97
CA TYR A 158 -17.38 16.62 15.59
C TYR A 158 -18.24 16.23 16.80
N PRO A 159 -18.75 14.98 16.86
CA PRO A 159 -19.66 14.57 17.92
C PRO A 159 -18.96 14.22 19.25
N ASN A 160 -17.62 14.13 19.26
CA ASN A 160 -16.84 13.89 20.46
C ASN A 160 -16.80 15.14 21.35
N TYR A 161 -16.92 14.94 22.65
CA TYR A 161 -16.88 16.02 23.64
C TYR A 161 -15.44 16.21 24.16
N PRO A 162 -14.89 17.44 24.18
CA PRO A 162 -13.52 17.72 24.61
C PRO A 162 -13.42 17.73 26.15
N ASP A 163 -13.50 16.54 26.74
CA ASP A 163 -13.33 16.31 28.17
C ASP A 163 -11.91 15.77 28.44
N PRO A 164 -11.08 16.47 29.22
CA PRO A 164 -9.72 16.04 29.53
C PRO A 164 -9.67 14.84 30.50
N ASP A 165 -10.76 14.53 31.22
CA ASP A 165 -10.77 13.50 32.26
C ASP A 165 -11.22 12.11 31.73
N ARG A 166 -11.77 12.05 30.51
CA ARG A 166 -12.13 10.77 29.87
C ARG A 166 -10.94 10.16 29.10
N PRO A 167 -10.92 8.83 28.91
CA PRO A 167 -9.98 8.21 28.00
C PRO A 167 -10.07 8.81 26.58
N LEU A 168 -8.91 9.01 25.96
CA LEU A 168 -8.79 9.50 24.60
C LEU A 168 -9.05 8.37 23.61
N ARG A 169 -9.92 8.60 22.63
CA ARG A 169 -10.22 7.63 21.57
C ARG A 169 -9.26 7.80 20.42
N VAL A 170 -8.31 6.87 20.31
CA VAL A 170 -7.30 6.87 19.25
C VAL A 170 -7.59 5.72 18.30
N ALA A 171 -7.78 6.06 17.04
CA ALA A 171 -8.01 5.09 15.98
C ALA A 171 -6.81 4.93 15.08
N TYR A 172 -6.53 3.69 14.70
CA TYR A 172 -5.56 3.34 13.67
C TYR A 172 -6.31 2.73 12.48
N ILE A 173 -6.02 3.21 11.27
CA ILE A 173 -6.55 2.66 10.03
C ILE A 173 -5.41 2.05 9.21
N SER A 174 -5.56 0.76 8.84
CA SER A 174 -4.49 0.04 8.15
C SER A 174 -5.00 -1.23 7.44
N PRO A 175 -4.41 -1.59 6.28
CA PRO A 175 -4.54 -2.94 5.71
C PRO A 175 -3.59 -3.96 6.35
N ASP A 176 -2.73 -3.53 7.27
CA ASP A 176 -1.55 -4.29 7.70
C ASP A 176 -1.57 -4.70 9.18
N PHE A 177 -2.76 -4.79 9.82
CA PHE A 177 -2.91 -5.46 11.13
C PHE A 177 -2.82 -6.99 10.98
N ARG A 178 -1.70 -7.47 10.43
CA ARG A 178 -1.35 -8.86 10.11
C ARG A 178 0.18 -9.00 10.14
N GLY A 179 0.70 -10.18 9.82
CA GLY A 179 2.12 -10.45 9.59
C GLY A 179 2.67 -9.61 8.45
N HIS A 180 3.06 -8.38 8.79
CA HIS A 180 3.53 -7.33 7.90
C HIS A 180 4.42 -6.37 8.70
N SER A 181 5.32 -5.64 8.02
CA SER A 181 6.25 -4.71 8.68
C SER A 181 5.52 -3.73 9.60
N VAL A 182 4.48 -3.05 9.12
CA VAL A 182 3.63 -2.15 9.94
C VAL A 182 3.06 -2.88 11.16
N GLY A 183 2.53 -4.09 10.97
CA GLY A 183 2.01 -4.92 12.07
C GLY A 183 3.05 -5.16 13.16
N TYR A 184 4.27 -5.54 12.79
CA TYR A 184 5.36 -5.82 13.75
C TYR A 184 5.80 -4.59 14.55
N PHE A 185 5.80 -3.41 13.95
CA PHE A 185 6.20 -2.18 14.64
C PHE A 185 5.03 -1.58 15.46
N ILE A 186 3.79 -1.75 15.03
CA ILE A 186 2.66 -1.17 15.77
C ILE A 186 2.16 -2.07 16.91
N GLU A 187 2.36 -3.39 16.82
CA GLU A 187 1.90 -4.37 17.82
C GLU A 187 2.25 -4.00 19.26
N PRO A 188 3.49 -3.63 19.62
CA PRO A 188 3.81 -3.33 21.02
C PRO A 188 3.04 -2.12 21.54
N ALA A 189 2.84 -1.09 20.71
CA ALA A 189 2.07 0.09 21.08
C ALA A 189 0.58 -0.23 21.30
N LEU A 190 -0.01 -1.08 20.46
CA LEU A 190 -1.43 -1.44 20.56
C LEU A 190 -1.72 -2.52 21.60
N THR A 191 -0.70 -3.20 22.12
CA THR A 191 -0.86 -4.26 23.13
C THR A 191 -0.44 -3.83 24.53
N ASN A 192 0.28 -2.71 24.68
CA ASN A 192 0.79 -2.20 25.96
C ASN A 192 0.32 -0.76 26.28
N TYR A 193 -0.76 -0.29 25.66
CA TYR A 193 -1.33 1.03 25.98
C TYR A 193 -2.00 1.03 27.36
N ASN A 194 -2.02 2.21 28.00
CA ASN A 194 -2.75 2.40 29.25
C ASN A 194 -4.25 2.55 28.97
N SER A 195 -5.04 1.52 29.26
CA SER A 195 -6.49 1.53 29.02
C SER A 195 -7.29 2.49 29.91
N ARG A 196 -6.66 3.09 30.94
CA ARG A 196 -7.26 4.18 31.72
C ARG A 196 -7.17 5.53 31.01
N GLU A 197 -6.20 5.69 30.11
CA GLU A 197 -5.94 6.94 29.39
C GLU A 197 -6.39 6.85 27.93
N PHE A 198 -6.44 5.66 27.34
CA PHE A 198 -6.74 5.46 25.92
C PHE A 198 -7.77 4.36 25.66
N GLU A 199 -8.68 4.62 24.74
CA GLU A 199 -9.52 3.63 24.06
C GLU A 199 -9.01 3.46 22.63
N ILE A 200 -8.41 2.30 22.33
CA ILE A 200 -7.78 2.04 21.02
C ILE A 200 -8.75 1.37 20.05
N TYR A 201 -8.95 2.00 18.89
CA TYR A 201 -9.76 1.49 17.78
C TYR A 201 -8.87 1.08 16.62
N CYS A 202 -9.17 -0.06 15.99
CA CYS A 202 -8.54 -0.49 14.75
C CYS A 202 -9.59 -0.61 13.63
N TYR A 203 -9.39 0.12 12.53
CA TYR A 203 -10.16 -0.01 11.30
C TYR A 203 -9.33 -0.79 10.27
N ALA A 204 -9.60 -2.08 10.17
CA ALA A 204 -8.79 -3.06 9.47
C ALA A 204 -9.28 -3.39 8.06
N GLN A 205 -8.46 -3.09 7.05
CA GLN A 205 -8.69 -3.43 5.64
C GLN A 205 -7.98 -4.75 5.28
N ILE A 206 -8.38 -5.86 5.92
CA ILE A 206 -7.62 -7.13 5.85
C ILE A 206 -8.35 -8.20 5.03
N PHE A 207 -7.75 -8.66 3.94
CA PHE A 207 -8.34 -9.74 3.13
C PHE A 207 -7.93 -11.14 3.62
N ASN A 208 -6.74 -11.27 4.21
CA ASN A 208 -6.17 -12.54 4.67
C ASN A 208 -5.71 -12.39 6.13
N PRO A 209 -6.59 -12.59 7.12
CA PRO A 209 -6.22 -12.47 8.53
C PRO A 209 -5.32 -13.63 8.97
N ASP A 210 -4.38 -13.33 9.86
CA ASP A 210 -3.43 -14.32 10.40
C ASP A 210 -3.33 -14.25 11.93
N ASN A 211 -2.29 -14.87 12.50
CA ASN A 211 -2.12 -14.88 13.95
C ASN A 211 -1.89 -13.48 14.53
N THR A 212 -1.15 -12.62 13.84
CA THR A 212 -0.93 -11.23 14.27
C THR A 212 -2.26 -10.48 14.26
N THR A 213 -3.14 -10.70 13.28
CA THR A 213 -4.50 -10.14 13.29
C THR A 213 -5.28 -10.50 14.56
N ARG A 214 -5.18 -11.76 15.02
CA ARG A 214 -5.86 -12.21 16.25
C ARG A 214 -5.31 -11.52 17.50
N ILE A 215 -4.00 -11.26 17.56
CA ILE A 215 -3.38 -10.51 18.66
C ILE A 215 -4.02 -9.13 18.77
N PHE A 216 -4.12 -8.39 17.66
CA PHE A 216 -4.78 -7.08 17.67
C PHE A 216 -6.23 -7.17 18.13
N GLN A 217 -7.01 -8.12 17.61
CA GLN A 217 -8.42 -8.31 17.97
C GLN A 217 -8.64 -8.56 19.48
N GLN A 218 -7.67 -9.16 20.17
CA GLN A 218 -7.77 -9.49 21.59
C GLN A 218 -7.37 -8.35 22.53
N HIS A 219 -6.54 -7.40 22.08
CA HIS A 219 -5.92 -6.40 22.96
C HIS A 219 -6.49 -4.99 22.81
N VAL A 220 -6.98 -4.63 21.62
CA VAL A 220 -7.53 -3.29 21.40
C VAL A 220 -8.97 -3.17 21.91
N HIS A 221 -9.39 -1.96 22.27
CA HIS A 221 -10.76 -1.71 22.75
C HIS A 221 -11.81 -2.08 21.70
N THR A 222 -11.56 -1.78 20.41
CA THR A 222 -12.48 -2.15 19.32
C THR A 222 -11.72 -2.44 18.04
N PHE A 223 -11.99 -3.60 17.44
CA PHE A 223 -11.45 -4.00 16.14
C PHE A 223 -12.57 -4.11 15.11
N ARG A 224 -12.55 -3.28 14.07
CA ARG A 224 -13.56 -3.23 13.00
C ARG A 224 -12.97 -3.66 11.66
N GLN A 225 -13.64 -4.60 11.01
CA GLN A 225 -13.37 -4.97 9.62
C GLN A 225 -14.08 -3.99 8.68
N ILE A 226 -13.38 -3.43 7.69
CA ILE A 226 -13.87 -2.30 6.88
C ILE A 226 -13.86 -2.54 5.36
N GLN A 227 -13.65 -3.79 4.91
CA GLN A 227 -13.57 -4.17 3.48
C GLN A 227 -14.83 -3.79 2.72
N ASN A 228 -15.99 -3.92 3.37
CA ASN A 228 -17.30 -3.72 2.75
C ASN A 228 -17.78 -2.26 2.82
N LEU A 229 -16.98 -1.35 3.40
CA LEU A 229 -17.33 0.06 3.49
C LEU A 229 -16.65 0.86 2.37
N ASN A 230 -17.41 1.77 1.76
CA ASN A 230 -16.82 2.86 0.99
C ASN A 230 -16.30 3.95 1.94
N ASP A 231 -15.51 4.89 1.41
CA ASP A 231 -14.82 5.88 2.23
C ASP A 231 -15.78 6.82 2.97
N GLN A 232 -16.93 7.17 2.38
CA GLN A 232 -17.94 8.01 3.02
C GLN A 232 -18.61 7.30 4.20
N THR A 233 -19.05 6.05 4.01
CA THR A 233 -19.68 5.27 5.09
C THR A 233 -18.68 4.99 6.21
N LEU A 234 -17.41 4.75 5.88
CA LEU A 234 -16.35 4.60 6.86
C LEU A 234 -16.09 5.90 7.64
N ALA A 235 -16.06 7.05 6.97
CA ALA A 235 -15.97 8.35 7.65
C ALA A 235 -17.13 8.58 8.63
N CYS A 236 -18.37 8.26 8.23
CA CYS A 236 -19.53 8.33 9.13
C CYS A 236 -19.40 7.37 10.32
N GLN A 237 -18.88 6.17 10.10
CA GLN A 237 -18.63 5.20 11.17
C GLN A 237 -17.58 5.71 12.17
N ILE A 238 -16.48 6.31 11.69
CA ILE A 238 -15.44 6.92 12.54
C ILE A 238 -16.02 8.07 13.37
N GLN A 239 -16.86 8.93 12.76
CA GLN A 239 -17.55 9.99 13.50
C GLN A 239 -18.49 9.42 14.56
N LYS A 240 -19.26 8.39 14.22
CA LYS A 240 -20.18 7.72 15.17
C LYS A 240 -19.44 7.11 16.36
N ASP A 241 -18.24 6.59 16.14
CA ASP A 241 -17.37 6.08 17.20
C ASP A 241 -16.78 7.20 18.08
N GLY A 242 -16.89 8.46 17.65
CA GLY A 242 -16.42 9.62 18.41
C GLY A 242 -14.90 9.66 18.54
N ILE A 243 -14.18 9.25 17.49
CA ILE A 243 -12.72 9.21 17.48
C ILE A 243 -12.12 10.60 17.63
N ASP A 244 -11.19 10.76 18.56
CA ASP A 244 -10.47 12.02 18.82
C ASP A 244 -9.27 12.18 17.88
N ILE A 245 -8.50 11.10 17.71
CA ILE A 245 -7.30 11.07 16.86
C ILE A 245 -7.42 9.90 15.89
N LEU A 246 -7.39 10.17 14.59
CA LEU A 246 -7.31 9.15 13.56
C LEU A 246 -5.90 9.09 12.97
N ILE A 247 -5.30 7.92 12.98
CA ILE A 247 -3.93 7.67 12.53
C ILE A 247 -3.95 6.71 11.35
N ASP A 248 -3.54 7.20 10.18
CA ASP A 248 -3.28 6.39 8.99
C ASP A 248 -1.89 5.73 9.09
N LEU A 249 -1.86 4.41 8.88
CA LEU A 249 -0.63 3.62 8.96
C LEU A 249 -0.09 3.17 7.60
N ALA A 250 -0.74 3.55 6.50
CA ALA A 250 -0.45 2.99 5.17
C ALA A 250 0.04 4.03 4.15
N GLY A 251 -0.41 5.28 4.23
CA GLY A 251 -0.18 6.32 3.23
C GLY A 251 -0.56 5.86 1.83
N HIS A 252 0.35 5.97 0.85
CA HIS A 252 0.11 5.55 -0.53
C HIS A 252 0.46 4.08 -0.83
N THR A 253 0.61 3.24 0.18
CA THR A 253 0.85 1.80 -0.01
C THR A 253 -0.42 1.03 -0.37
N SER A 254 -0.25 -0.23 -0.78
CA SER A 254 -1.32 -1.10 -1.26
C SER A 254 -2.47 -1.22 -0.26
N ASN A 255 -3.71 -1.21 -0.76
CA ASN A 255 -4.94 -1.34 0.04
C ASN A 255 -5.14 -0.26 1.12
N SER A 256 -4.42 0.85 1.04
CA SER A 256 -4.63 2.00 1.92
C SER A 256 -6.05 2.54 1.85
N ARG A 257 -6.49 3.13 2.96
CA ARG A 257 -7.76 3.87 3.10
C ARG A 257 -7.55 5.37 3.31
N LEU A 258 -6.39 5.89 2.89
CA LEU A 258 -5.99 7.30 3.03
C LEU A 258 -7.06 8.31 2.56
N ARG A 259 -7.87 7.98 1.54
CA ARG A 259 -8.97 8.85 1.06
C ARG A 259 -10.03 9.15 2.12
N VAL A 260 -10.22 8.28 3.11
CA VAL A 260 -11.13 8.54 4.24
C VAL A 260 -10.74 9.81 4.99
N MET A 261 -9.43 10.11 5.05
CA MET A 261 -8.90 11.31 5.73
C MET A 261 -9.42 12.61 5.10
N THR A 262 -9.80 12.58 3.82
CA THR A 262 -10.36 13.75 3.09
C THR A 262 -11.75 14.16 3.59
N TYR A 263 -12.47 13.25 4.24
CA TYR A 263 -13.76 13.55 4.89
C TYR A 263 -13.58 14.20 6.27
N GLN A 264 -12.34 14.26 6.78
CA GLN A 264 -12.00 14.79 8.10
C GLN A 264 -12.89 14.22 9.22
N PRO A 265 -13.05 12.88 9.35
CA PRO A 265 -13.96 12.28 10.32
C PRO A 265 -13.52 12.40 11.79
N ALA A 266 -12.26 12.74 12.04
CA ALA A 266 -11.74 13.02 13.38
C ALA A 266 -11.15 14.45 13.43
N PRO A 267 -11.19 15.13 14.60
CA PRO A 267 -10.67 16.48 14.74
C PRO A 267 -9.16 16.53 14.53
N ILE A 268 -8.43 15.49 14.94
CA ILE A 268 -6.99 15.33 14.69
C ILE A 268 -6.76 14.12 13.78
N GLN A 269 -6.00 14.34 12.71
CA GLN A 269 -5.65 13.33 11.72
C GLN A 269 -4.13 13.26 11.53
N ILE A 270 -3.58 12.06 11.57
CA ILE A 270 -2.13 11.83 11.60
C ILE A 270 -1.75 10.77 10.56
N SER A 271 -0.60 10.94 9.90
CA SER A 271 0.09 9.89 9.15
C SER A 271 1.25 9.35 9.98
N TYR A 272 1.42 8.03 10.03
CA TYR A 272 2.51 7.40 10.77
C TYR A 272 2.96 6.08 10.15
N LEU A 273 4.26 5.80 10.25
CA LEU A 273 4.89 4.48 10.08
C LEU A 273 4.99 3.95 8.64
N GLY A 274 3.88 3.63 7.98
CA GLY A 274 3.93 2.81 6.75
C GLY A 274 4.34 3.55 5.47
N TYR A 275 4.34 4.88 5.49
CA TYR A 275 4.70 5.71 4.33
C TYR A 275 5.85 6.66 4.65
N PRO A 276 6.91 6.71 3.82
CA PRO A 276 8.18 7.32 4.21
C PRO A 276 8.22 8.85 4.07
N THR A 277 7.20 9.47 3.49
CA THR A 277 7.16 10.91 3.22
C THR A 277 5.74 11.46 3.45
N THR A 278 5.51 12.72 3.07
CA THR A 278 4.19 13.36 3.10
C THR A 278 3.13 12.54 2.37
N VAL A 279 1.92 12.50 2.91
CA VAL A 279 0.75 11.95 2.19
C VAL A 279 0.08 12.98 1.28
N GLY A 280 0.56 14.22 1.25
CA GLY A 280 0.09 15.26 0.33
C GLY A 280 -1.27 15.89 0.65
N LEU A 281 -1.97 15.43 1.70
CA LEU A 281 -3.29 15.93 2.08
C LEU A 281 -3.20 17.06 3.10
N LYS A 282 -3.85 18.19 2.78
CA LYS A 282 -4.09 19.29 3.75
C LYS A 282 -5.02 18.88 4.89
N HIS A 283 -5.76 17.79 4.71
CA HIS A 283 -6.67 17.23 5.70
C HIS A 283 -5.93 16.47 6.82
N VAL A 284 -4.70 16.02 6.58
CA VAL A 284 -3.86 15.35 7.59
C VAL A 284 -3.02 16.39 8.31
N ASP A 285 -3.23 16.50 9.62
CA ASP A 285 -2.69 17.58 10.45
C ASP A 285 -1.20 17.34 10.78
N TYR A 286 -0.84 16.08 11.08
CA TYR A 286 0.50 15.74 11.55
C TYR A 286 1.08 14.50 10.87
N ARG A 287 2.41 14.43 10.83
CA ARG A 287 3.15 13.20 10.53
C ARG A 287 4.10 12.88 11.68
N LEU A 288 4.00 11.67 12.23
CA LEU A 288 4.94 11.20 13.25
C LEU A 288 6.22 10.72 12.58
N THR A 289 7.36 11.25 13.03
CA THR A 289 8.71 10.95 12.57
C THR A 289 9.70 11.09 13.75
N ASP A 290 11.00 11.15 13.50
CA ASP A 290 12.02 11.46 14.51
C ASP A 290 13.10 12.42 13.96
N ALA A 291 13.95 12.91 14.86
CA ALA A 291 15.00 13.87 14.52
C ALA A 291 16.15 13.26 13.70
N MET A 292 16.25 11.93 13.61
CA MET A 292 17.27 11.24 12.82
C MET A 292 16.87 11.18 11.35
N ILE A 293 15.61 10.86 11.06
CA ILE A 293 15.07 10.75 9.70
C ILE A 293 14.71 12.12 9.14
N ASP A 294 14.06 12.96 9.96
CA ASP A 294 13.62 14.29 9.58
C ASP A 294 14.17 15.33 10.57
N PRO A 295 15.44 15.77 10.46
CA PRO A 295 15.99 16.81 11.33
C PRO A 295 15.17 18.11 11.26
N GLU A 296 15.14 18.85 12.37
CA GLU A 296 14.36 20.09 12.47
C GLU A 296 14.78 21.13 11.42
N GLY A 297 13.80 21.63 10.66
CA GLY A 297 13.99 22.65 9.63
C GLY A 297 14.53 22.14 8.28
N MET A 298 14.90 20.86 8.16
CA MET A 298 15.47 20.32 6.92
C MET A 298 14.41 19.92 5.90
N SER A 299 13.41 19.13 6.33
CA SER A 299 12.39 18.54 5.47
C SER A 299 10.98 19.10 5.70
N ASP A 300 10.77 19.96 6.71
CA ASP A 300 9.45 20.50 7.10
C ASP A 300 8.74 21.20 5.93
N LYS A 301 9.48 21.93 5.09
CA LYS A 301 8.94 22.60 3.89
C LYS A 301 8.47 21.66 2.77
N TRP A 302 8.81 20.38 2.86
CA TRP A 302 8.44 19.33 1.90
C TRP A 302 7.36 18.40 2.44
N HIS A 303 6.58 18.86 3.42
CA HIS A 303 5.45 18.15 3.98
C HIS A 303 4.22 19.05 4.02
N THR A 304 3.05 18.48 3.73
CA THR A 304 1.77 19.17 3.97
C THR A 304 1.39 19.13 5.44
N GLU A 305 1.78 18.05 6.12
CA GLU A 305 1.58 17.82 7.54
C GLU A 305 2.63 18.56 8.38
N LYS A 306 2.27 18.91 9.62
CA LYS A 306 3.27 19.33 10.60
C LYS A 306 4.02 18.11 11.14
N LEU A 307 5.35 18.15 11.09
CA LEU A 307 6.18 17.07 11.59
C LEU A 307 6.20 17.06 13.12
N VAL A 308 5.89 15.91 13.71
CA VAL A 308 6.03 15.63 15.15
C VAL A 308 7.12 14.60 15.32
N ARG A 309 8.22 15.02 15.96
CA ARG A 309 9.44 14.21 16.13
C ARG A 309 9.40 13.52 17.48
N LEU A 310 9.31 12.19 17.47
CA LEU A 310 9.33 11.34 18.66
C LEU A 310 10.78 11.11 19.12
N ASP A 311 11.00 11.05 20.42
CA ASP A 311 12.29 10.81 21.07
C ASP A 311 12.28 9.43 21.75
N PRO A 312 13.31 8.57 21.56
CA PRO A 312 14.48 8.75 20.69
C PRO A 312 14.27 8.35 19.23
N THR A 313 13.19 7.63 18.92
CA THR A 313 12.88 7.21 17.56
C THR A 313 11.38 7.04 17.39
N PHE A 314 10.91 7.20 16.15
CA PHE A 314 9.53 6.93 15.80
C PHE A 314 9.23 5.43 15.66
N PHE A 315 10.23 4.54 15.66
CA PHE A 315 9.99 3.10 15.61
C PHE A 315 9.72 2.52 17.00
N CYS A 316 8.60 1.82 17.14
CA CYS A 316 8.33 0.94 18.28
C CYS A 316 8.54 -0.50 17.83
N PHE A 317 9.40 -1.29 18.47
CA PHE A 317 9.64 -2.67 18.04
C PHE A 317 9.87 -3.58 19.23
N GLN A 318 9.31 -4.79 19.13
CA GLN A 318 9.58 -5.88 20.04
C GLN A 318 10.24 -7.04 19.27
N PRO A 319 11.43 -7.53 19.68
CA PRO A 319 12.08 -8.66 19.04
C PRO A 319 11.18 -9.89 18.95
N LEU A 320 11.09 -10.49 17.76
CA LEU A 320 10.39 -11.76 17.55
C LEU A 320 11.19 -12.90 18.20
N GLY A 321 10.59 -13.58 19.17
CA GLY A 321 11.18 -14.74 19.85
C GLY A 321 12.10 -14.39 21.02
N ASN A 322 12.92 -15.35 21.45
CA ASN A 322 13.82 -15.17 22.58
C ASN A 322 14.87 -14.09 22.26
N ARG A 323 15.10 -13.18 23.21
CA ARG A 323 16.19 -12.19 23.14
C ARG A 323 17.50 -12.93 22.89
N ILE A 324 17.99 -12.90 21.66
CA ILE A 324 19.33 -13.40 21.34
C ILE A 324 20.31 -12.48 22.08
N PRO A 325 21.22 -13.02 22.92
CA PRO A 325 22.22 -12.20 23.58
C PRO A 325 22.96 -11.35 22.54
N VAL A 326 23.07 -10.05 22.80
CA VAL A 326 23.87 -9.16 21.96
C VAL A 326 25.31 -9.69 22.00
N SER A 327 25.75 -10.27 20.89
CA SER A 327 27.15 -10.70 20.73
C SER A 327 27.98 -9.51 20.27
N PRO A 328 29.29 -9.45 20.60
CA PRO A 328 30.19 -8.47 20.01
C PRO A 328 30.07 -8.51 18.49
N LEU A 329 30.09 -7.36 17.83
CA LEU A 329 30.04 -7.26 16.37
C LEU A 329 31.02 -8.28 15.76
N PRO A 330 30.54 -9.26 14.96
CA PRO A 330 31.42 -10.26 14.36
C PRO A 330 32.57 -9.64 13.56
N GLY A 331 32.33 -8.45 12.99
CA GLY A 331 33.31 -7.65 12.25
C GLY A 331 34.40 -6.98 13.10
N LEU A 332 34.27 -6.93 14.43
CA LEU A 332 35.35 -6.48 15.33
C LEU A 332 36.33 -7.61 15.67
N GLN A 333 35.85 -8.86 15.73
CA GLN A 333 36.68 -10.03 16.08
C GLN A 333 37.36 -10.66 14.87
N LYS A 334 36.70 -10.66 13.71
CA LYS A 334 37.28 -11.10 12.45
C LYS A 334 37.59 -9.86 11.63
N LYS A 335 38.87 -9.59 11.31
CA LYS A 335 39.34 -8.53 10.37
C LYS A 335 38.81 -8.70 8.92
N LYS A 336 37.69 -9.41 8.75
CA LYS A 336 36.95 -9.60 7.52
C LYS A 336 35.50 -9.27 7.83
N SER A 337 35.13 -8.02 7.61
CA SER A 337 33.74 -7.61 7.52
C SER A 337 33.16 -8.25 6.26
N VAL A 338 32.30 -9.25 6.41
CA VAL A 338 31.36 -9.60 5.34
C VAL A 338 30.16 -8.72 5.60
N LEU A 339 30.09 -7.58 4.91
CA LEU A 339 28.81 -6.96 4.68
C LEU A 339 28.06 -7.97 3.80
N VAL A 340 26.94 -8.50 4.29
CA VAL A 340 25.98 -9.12 3.37
C VAL A 340 25.30 -7.96 2.66
N ASP A 341 26.01 -7.41 1.68
CA ASP A 341 25.43 -6.53 0.69
C ASP A 341 24.40 -7.36 -0.07
N PHE A 342 23.12 -7.01 0.09
CA PHE A 342 22.15 -7.32 -0.96
C PHE A 342 22.57 -6.49 -2.17
N ILE A 343 23.48 -7.05 -2.97
CA ILE A 343 23.99 -6.59 -4.27
C ILE A 343 23.39 -5.24 -4.71
N ILE A 344 24.02 -4.14 -4.28
CA ILE A 344 23.97 -2.88 -5.02
C ILE A 344 25.38 -2.66 -5.54
N HIS A 345 25.59 -3.00 -6.81
CA HIS A 345 26.80 -2.64 -7.53
C HIS A 345 26.90 -1.11 -7.63
N GLN A 346 27.56 -0.44 -6.69
CA GLN A 346 28.30 0.78 -6.98
C GLN A 346 29.58 0.86 -6.15
N ARG A 347 30.70 0.85 -6.88
CA ARG A 347 32.04 1.12 -6.36
C ARG A 347 32.10 2.57 -5.89
N PHE A 348 32.32 2.79 -4.60
CA PHE A 348 32.91 4.05 -4.15
C PHE A 348 34.44 3.92 -4.30
N GLN A 349 35.02 4.64 -5.27
CA GLN A 349 36.45 4.92 -5.28
C GLN A 349 36.74 6.08 -4.32
N LYS A 350 37.90 5.98 -3.67
CA LYS A 350 38.40 6.78 -2.55
C LYS A 350 38.43 8.28 -2.79
#